data_AF-A0A354ERM6-F1
#
_entry.id   AF-A0A354ERM6-F1
#
_cell.length_a   1.000
_cell.length_b   1.000
_cell.length_c   1.000
_cell.angle_alpha   90.00
_cell.angle_beta   90.00
_cell.angle_gamma   90.00
#
_symmetry.space_group_name_H-M   'P 1'
#
loop_
_entity.id
_entity.type
_entity.pdbx_description
1 polymer ?
#
loop_
_entity_poly.entity_id
_entity_poly.type
_entity_poly.pdbx_seq_one_letter_code
_entity_poly.pdbx_strand_id
1 'polypeptide(L)'
;YDVIDAALKTDAFRPRALFDRYNIEVLTTTESPLDTLEHHKAINASGWKGRVLTAYRPDPVLDPDYEGFRDNLKILAEQTGRDTLSWEGYLQALRDRRAFFIEMGATSTDHGHPTAFTADLSKGDAEALFRRVSTASATPADAELFRGQMLTEMAAMSVEDGLVMQLHPGSFRNHSAAVFNRFGRDKGCDIPTQTDYVRALKPLLDRFGSDTRLTLILFTLDETSYSRELAPLAGHYPALKLGPSWWFHDSPEGMRRFREQVTETAGFYNTVGFNDDTRAFLSIPARHDVARRMDCGFLAKLVVEHRMEEDEAHDLARALTYDLVKAAYKL
;
A
#
# COMPACT_ATOMS: atom_id res chain seq x y z
N TYR A 1 -3.26 -30.57 17.22
CA TYR A 1 -4.51 -29.79 17.13
C TYR A 1 -4.96 -29.37 18.52
N ASP A 2 -5.27 -30.33 19.39
CA ASP A 2 -5.86 -30.10 20.73
C ASP A 2 -5.10 -29.09 21.61
N VAL A 3 -3.77 -29.12 21.58
CA VAL A 3 -2.93 -28.16 22.34
C VAL A 3 -3.19 -26.70 21.94
N ILE A 4 -3.35 -26.43 20.64
CA ILE A 4 -3.61 -25.07 20.12
C ILE A 4 -5.04 -24.66 20.42
N ASP A 5 -6.01 -25.55 20.21
CA ASP A 5 -7.42 -25.29 20.51
C ASP A 5 -7.62 -24.96 22.00
N ALA A 6 -6.98 -25.73 22.89
CA ALA A 6 -6.99 -25.45 24.32
C ALA A 6 -6.36 -24.09 24.65
N ALA A 7 -5.25 -23.72 24.01
CA ALA A 7 -4.58 -22.45 24.23
C ALA A 7 -5.43 -21.25 23.77
N LEU A 8 -6.06 -21.33 22.59
CA LEU A 8 -6.91 -20.27 22.02
C LEU A 8 -8.13 -19.93 22.90
N LYS A 9 -8.56 -20.85 23.75
CA LYS A 9 -9.67 -20.65 24.70
C LYS A 9 -9.27 -19.90 25.96
N THR A 10 -7.97 -19.70 26.21
CA THR A 10 -7.46 -19.00 27.38
C THR A 10 -7.43 -17.48 27.18
N ASP A 11 -7.44 -16.72 28.27
CA ASP A 11 -7.38 -15.25 28.22
C ASP A 11 -6.06 -14.73 27.63
N ALA A 12 -4.98 -15.48 27.78
CA ALA A 12 -3.66 -15.14 27.22
C ALA A 12 -3.62 -15.14 25.68
N PHE A 13 -4.60 -15.77 25.03
CA PHE A 13 -4.72 -15.85 23.56
C PHE A 13 -5.85 -14.97 22.99
N ARG A 14 -6.44 -14.10 23.81
CA ARG A 14 -7.34 -13.06 23.30
C ARG A 14 -6.56 -12.10 22.38
N PRO A 15 -7.16 -11.56 21.31
CA PRO A 15 -6.45 -10.70 20.35
C PRO A 15 -5.71 -9.52 21.00
N ARG A 16 -6.34 -8.82 21.96
CA ARG A 16 -5.71 -7.71 22.69
C ARG A 16 -4.53 -8.15 23.56
N ALA A 17 -4.68 -9.27 24.28
CA ALA A 17 -3.60 -9.83 25.10
C ALA A 17 -2.40 -10.26 24.24
N LEU A 18 -2.66 -10.83 23.06
CA LEU A 18 -1.62 -11.19 22.10
C LEU A 18 -0.97 -9.97 21.46
N PHE A 19 -1.72 -8.92 21.13
CA PHE A 19 -1.18 -7.67 20.62
C PHE A 19 -0.16 -7.08 21.60
N ASP A 20 -0.53 -7.00 22.88
CA ASP A 20 0.34 -6.49 23.94
C ASP A 20 1.56 -7.41 24.14
N ARG A 21 1.34 -8.74 24.16
CA ARG A 21 2.42 -9.73 24.30
C ARG A 21 3.40 -9.73 23.12
N TYR A 22 2.92 -9.48 21.91
CA TYR A 22 3.75 -9.39 20.71
C TYR A 22 4.50 -8.05 20.61
N ASN A 23 4.26 -7.12 21.54
CA ASN A 23 4.88 -5.81 21.57
C ASN A 23 4.67 -5.05 20.25
N ILE A 24 3.43 -5.10 19.74
CA ILE A 24 3.04 -4.36 18.54
C ILE A 24 2.81 -2.90 18.95
N GLU A 25 3.59 -1.98 18.39
CA GLU A 25 3.41 -0.54 18.67
C GLU A 25 2.27 0.06 17.85
N VAL A 26 2.17 -0.32 16.57
CA VAL A 26 1.14 0.11 15.62
C VAL A 26 0.76 -1.06 14.73
N LEU A 27 -0.54 -1.24 14.49
CA LEU A 27 -1.08 -2.14 13.47
C LEU A 27 -2.01 -1.32 12.57
N THR A 28 -1.78 -1.35 11.26
CA THR A 28 -2.65 -0.66 10.29
C THR A 28 -3.43 -1.70 9.50
N THR A 29 -4.75 -1.63 9.57
CA THR A 29 -5.65 -2.44 8.72
C THR A 29 -5.93 -1.72 7.41
N THR A 30 -6.63 -2.36 6.47
CA THR A 30 -6.88 -1.79 5.13
C THR A 30 -8.37 -1.84 4.83
N GLU A 31 -8.98 -0.68 4.60
CA GLU A 31 -10.42 -0.54 4.46
C GLU A 31 -10.81 0.19 3.17
N SER A 32 -11.98 -0.17 2.66
CA SER A 32 -12.63 0.50 1.53
C SER A 32 -13.16 1.86 1.96
N PRO A 33 -13.20 2.88 1.07
CA PRO A 33 -13.92 4.13 1.33
C PRO A 33 -15.36 3.91 1.77
N LEU A 34 -15.96 2.77 1.40
CA LEU A 34 -17.34 2.42 1.73
C LEU A 34 -17.50 1.85 3.15
N ASP A 35 -16.43 1.58 3.88
CA ASP A 35 -16.51 0.99 5.22
C ASP A 35 -16.83 2.05 6.28
N THR A 36 -17.64 1.67 7.27
CA THR A 36 -18.11 2.58 8.33
C THR A 36 -17.05 2.89 9.41
N LEU A 37 -15.97 2.10 9.43
CA LEU A 37 -14.91 2.09 10.44
C LEU A 37 -15.43 1.94 11.88
N GLU A 38 -16.55 1.24 12.07
CA GLU A 38 -17.18 1.06 13.39
C GLU A 38 -16.28 0.33 14.39
N HIS A 39 -15.45 -0.61 13.92
CA HIS A 39 -14.52 -1.34 14.77
C HIS A 39 -13.37 -0.45 15.27
N HIS A 40 -12.83 0.44 14.43
CA HIS A 40 -11.84 1.43 14.85
C HIS A 40 -12.42 2.39 15.90
N LYS A 41 -13.66 2.86 15.69
CA LYS A 41 -14.40 3.67 16.69
C LYS A 41 -14.55 2.91 18.02
N ALA A 42 -14.94 1.64 17.98
CA ALA A 42 -15.10 0.82 19.16
C ALA A 42 -13.78 0.56 19.90
N ILE A 43 -12.68 0.36 19.16
CA ILE A 43 -11.33 0.23 19.74
C ILE A 43 -10.96 1.52 20.48
N ASN A 44 -11.08 2.66 19.82
CA ASN A 44 -10.76 3.98 20.38
C ASN A 44 -11.59 4.31 21.63
N ALA A 45 -12.86 3.87 21.68
CA ALA A 45 -13.75 4.10 22.82
C ALA A 45 -13.54 3.12 23.99
N SER A 46 -12.78 2.02 23.81
CA SER A 46 -12.78 0.90 24.77
C SER A 46 -11.84 1.04 25.98
N GLY A 47 -10.99 2.06 26.02
CA GLY A 47 -9.98 2.27 27.07
C GLY A 47 -8.71 1.42 26.95
N TRP A 48 -8.69 0.39 26.08
CA TRP A 48 -7.47 -0.33 25.71
C TRP A 48 -6.53 0.57 24.89
N LYS A 49 -5.21 0.38 25.04
CA LYS A 49 -4.18 1.31 24.56
C LYS A 49 -3.50 0.91 23.25
N GLY A 50 -3.85 -0.24 22.67
CA GLY A 50 -3.27 -0.65 21.40
C GLY A 50 -3.66 0.29 20.26
N ARG A 51 -2.68 0.63 19.42
CA ARG A 51 -2.87 1.51 18.26
C ARG A 51 -3.23 0.67 17.04
N VAL A 52 -4.52 0.58 16.73
CA VAL A 52 -5.03 -0.04 15.51
C VAL A 52 -5.55 1.06 14.58
N LEU A 53 -4.78 1.35 13.53
CA LEU A 53 -5.06 2.37 12.53
C LEU A 53 -5.72 1.74 11.30
N THR A 54 -6.10 2.57 10.33
CA THR A 54 -6.64 2.16 9.02
C THR A 54 -5.81 2.77 7.89
N ALA A 55 -5.76 2.11 6.74
CA ALA A 55 -5.27 2.65 5.48
C ALA A 55 -6.43 2.75 4.48
N TYR A 56 -6.47 3.86 3.75
CA TYR A 56 -7.53 4.14 2.78
C TYR A 56 -7.25 3.43 1.45
N ARG A 57 -8.04 2.39 1.12
CA ARG A 57 -7.90 1.63 -0.13
C ARG A 57 -9.09 1.80 -1.06
N PRO A 58 -9.03 2.74 -2.02
CA PRO A 58 -10.17 3.11 -2.83
C PRO A 58 -10.38 2.28 -4.09
N ASP A 59 -9.65 1.17 -4.29
CA ASP A 59 -9.80 0.29 -5.47
C ASP A 59 -11.27 0.03 -5.88
N PRO A 60 -12.23 -0.27 -4.96
CA PRO A 60 -13.63 -0.55 -5.33
C PRO A 60 -14.39 0.61 -5.98
N VAL A 61 -13.88 1.84 -5.87
CA VAL A 61 -14.44 3.07 -6.46
C VAL A 61 -13.46 3.78 -7.39
N LEU A 62 -12.27 3.24 -7.65
CA LEU A 62 -11.30 3.76 -8.62
C LEU A 62 -11.09 2.84 -9.83
N ASP A 63 -11.43 1.56 -9.73
CA ASP A 63 -11.27 0.59 -10.80
C ASP A 63 -12.62 0.27 -11.46
N PRO A 64 -12.86 0.70 -12.71
CA PRO A 64 -14.11 0.40 -13.42
C PRO A 64 -14.35 -1.09 -13.67
N ASP A 65 -13.30 -1.92 -13.62
CA ASP A 65 -13.38 -3.37 -13.76
C ASP A 65 -13.64 -4.08 -12.41
N TYR A 66 -13.64 -3.35 -11.29
CA TYR A 66 -13.99 -3.90 -9.98
C TYR A 66 -15.46 -4.31 -9.95
N GLU A 67 -15.75 -5.46 -9.31
CA GLU A 67 -17.10 -6.00 -9.28
C GLU A 67 -18.03 -5.05 -8.51
N GLY A 68 -19.07 -4.55 -9.18
CA GLY A 68 -20.01 -3.61 -8.57
C GLY A 68 -19.54 -2.16 -8.53
N PHE A 69 -18.48 -1.76 -9.26
CA PHE A 69 -17.96 -0.38 -9.31
C PHE A 69 -19.05 0.71 -9.33
N ARG A 70 -20.07 0.59 -10.19
CA ARG A 70 -21.14 1.61 -10.30
C ARG A 70 -22.08 1.63 -9.09
N ASP A 71 -22.36 0.47 -8.50
CA ASP A 71 -23.17 0.41 -7.29
C ASP A 71 -22.37 0.94 -6.09
N ASN A 72 -21.05 0.70 -6.07
CA ASN A 72 -20.14 1.30 -5.10
C ASN A 72 -20.13 2.84 -5.16
N LEU A 73 -20.25 3.43 -6.36
CA LEU A 73 -20.40 4.90 -6.49
C LEU A 73 -21.70 5.41 -5.84
N LYS A 74 -22.79 4.63 -5.89
CA LYS A 74 -24.06 5.00 -5.22
C LYS A 74 -23.92 4.93 -3.70
N ILE A 75 -23.30 3.87 -3.18
CA ILE A 75 -23.02 3.74 -1.75
C ILE A 75 -22.15 4.91 -1.26
N LEU A 76 -21.13 5.28 -2.05
CA LEU A 76 -20.30 6.45 -1.77
C LEU A 76 -21.13 7.75 -1.75
N ALA A 77 -22.09 7.90 -2.66
CA ALA A 77 -23.01 9.05 -2.68
C ALA A 77 -23.84 9.12 -1.40
N GLU A 78 -24.43 8.00 -0.99
CA GLU A 78 -25.25 7.89 0.22
C GLU A 78 -24.46 8.24 1.48
N GLN A 79 -23.20 7.81 1.57
CA GLN A 79 -22.34 8.07 2.72
C GLN A 79 -21.83 9.51 2.82
N THR A 80 -21.65 10.18 1.68
CA THR A 80 -21.04 11.51 1.62
C THR A 80 -22.04 12.63 1.35
N GLY A 81 -23.25 12.30 0.91
CA GLY A 81 -24.25 13.27 0.45
C GLY A 81 -23.82 14.03 -0.81
N ARG A 82 -22.85 13.52 -1.58
CA ARG A 82 -22.32 14.13 -2.80
C ARG A 82 -22.92 13.49 -4.05
N ASP A 83 -22.97 14.27 -5.13
CA ASP A 83 -23.29 13.73 -6.46
C ASP A 83 -22.06 13.03 -7.07
N THR A 84 -21.94 11.73 -6.80
CA THR A 84 -20.85 10.88 -7.31
C THR A 84 -21.01 10.48 -8.78
N LEU A 85 -22.00 11.02 -9.50
CA LEU A 85 -22.10 10.89 -10.96
C LEU A 85 -21.58 12.12 -11.70
N SER A 86 -21.29 13.20 -10.98
CA SER A 86 -20.48 14.32 -11.46
C SER A 86 -19.02 14.12 -11.09
N TRP A 87 -18.08 14.55 -11.96
CA TRP A 87 -16.65 14.43 -11.68
C TRP A 87 -16.25 15.19 -10.40
N GLU A 88 -16.76 16.41 -10.24
CA GLU A 88 -16.46 17.25 -9.07
C GLU A 88 -17.05 16.68 -7.78
N GLY A 89 -18.30 16.23 -7.79
CA GLY A 89 -18.93 15.61 -6.63
C GLY A 89 -18.31 14.27 -6.26
N TYR A 90 -17.87 13.48 -7.25
CA TYR A 90 -17.10 12.26 -7.02
C TYR A 90 -15.75 12.53 -6.34
N LEU A 91 -14.95 13.47 -6.86
CA LEU A 91 -13.68 13.83 -6.22
C LEU A 91 -13.89 14.42 -4.81
N GLN A 92 -14.96 15.19 -4.59
CA GLN A 92 -15.28 15.70 -3.26
C GLN A 92 -15.69 14.57 -2.30
N ALA A 93 -16.44 13.57 -2.78
CA ALA A 93 -16.79 12.40 -1.98
C ALA A 93 -15.53 11.64 -1.53
N LEU A 94 -14.56 11.45 -2.41
CA LEU A 94 -13.28 10.83 -2.06
C LEU A 94 -12.51 11.66 -1.01
N ARG A 95 -12.48 12.99 -1.13
CA ARG A 95 -11.87 13.87 -0.12
C ARG A 95 -12.58 13.75 1.24
N ASP A 96 -13.91 13.77 1.25
CA ASP A 96 -14.70 13.64 2.48
C ASP A 96 -14.42 12.29 3.17
N ARG A 97 -14.29 11.20 2.41
CA ARG A 97 -13.93 9.89 2.97
C ARG A 97 -12.48 9.84 3.46
N ARG A 98 -11.52 10.41 2.73
CA ARG A 98 -10.13 10.51 3.20
C ARG A 98 -10.02 11.28 4.51
N ALA A 99 -10.73 12.41 4.63
CA ALA A 99 -10.79 13.18 5.88
C ALA A 99 -11.32 12.34 7.05
N PHE A 100 -12.41 11.58 6.83
CA PHE A 100 -12.93 10.65 7.84
C PHE A 100 -11.92 9.56 8.23
N PHE A 101 -11.16 9.03 7.28
CA PHE A 101 -10.10 8.05 7.56
C PHE A 101 -8.97 8.66 8.40
N ILE A 102 -8.56 9.90 8.11
CA ILE A 102 -7.57 10.64 8.91
C ILE A 102 -8.08 10.84 10.34
N GLU A 103 -9.36 11.19 10.53
CA GLU A 103 -9.97 11.29 11.87
C GLU A 103 -9.92 9.96 12.64
N MET A 104 -9.97 8.82 11.93
CA MET A 104 -9.83 7.49 12.51
C MET A 104 -8.35 7.04 12.67
N GLY A 105 -7.40 7.91 12.33
CA GLY A 105 -5.96 7.69 12.52
C GLY A 105 -5.22 7.20 11.28
N ALA A 106 -5.82 7.25 10.09
CA ALA A 106 -5.12 6.91 8.85
C ALA A 106 -3.94 7.84 8.59
N THR A 107 -2.81 7.26 8.20
CA THR A 107 -1.64 8.00 7.72
C THR A 107 -1.25 7.63 6.29
N SER A 108 -1.89 6.62 5.71
CA SER A 108 -1.61 6.15 4.35
C SER A 108 -2.85 5.80 3.54
N THR A 109 -2.65 5.75 2.23
CA THR A 109 -3.54 5.13 1.25
C THR A 109 -2.84 3.95 0.60
N ASP A 110 -3.62 3.06 0.01
CA ASP A 110 -3.12 1.87 -0.70
C ASP A 110 -3.86 1.69 -2.02
N HIS A 111 -3.13 1.43 -3.09
CA HIS A 111 -3.64 1.32 -4.46
C HIS A 111 -3.17 0.03 -5.12
N GLY A 112 -4.07 -0.93 -5.31
CA GLY A 112 -3.77 -2.25 -5.86
C GLY A 112 -4.12 -2.41 -7.33
N HIS A 113 -3.63 -1.53 -8.18
CA HIS A 113 -3.99 -1.47 -9.60
C HIS A 113 -3.31 -2.58 -10.44
N PRO A 114 -3.84 -2.94 -11.62
CA PRO A 114 -3.18 -3.90 -12.52
C PRO A 114 -1.79 -3.44 -12.99
N THR A 115 -1.61 -2.14 -13.21
CA THR A 115 -0.36 -1.53 -13.68
C THR A 115 0.04 -0.34 -12.82
N ALA A 116 1.25 0.19 -13.05
CA ALA A 116 1.71 1.46 -12.47
C ALA A 116 1.37 2.68 -13.35
N PHE A 117 0.53 2.51 -14.37
CA PHE A 117 0.21 3.57 -15.34
C PHE A 117 -0.45 4.76 -14.66
N THR A 118 0.03 5.96 -14.96
CA THR A 118 -0.53 7.23 -14.50
C THR A 118 -0.85 8.11 -15.70
N ALA A 119 -1.78 9.04 -15.53
CA ALA A 119 -2.15 10.01 -16.56
C ALA A 119 -2.28 11.41 -15.96
N ASP A 120 -2.13 12.42 -16.80
CA ASP A 120 -2.31 13.83 -16.43
C ASP A 120 -3.26 14.53 -17.42
N LEU A 121 -4.53 14.13 -17.35
CA LEU A 121 -5.58 14.68 -18.20
C LEU A 121 -5.98 16.09 -17.77
N SER A 122 -6.44 16.87 -18.75
CA SER A 122 -7.14 18.12 -18.45
C SER A 122 -8.44 17.82 -17.67
N LYS A 123 -8.95 18.79 -16.89
CA LYS A 123 -10.22 18.63 -16.15
C LYS A 123 -11.37 18.17 -17.09
N GLY A 124 -11.44 18.76 -18.30
CA GLY A 124 -12.48 18.42 -19.28
C GLY A 124 -12.38 16.99 -19.80
N ASP A 125 -11.15 16.52 -20.07
CA ASP A 125 -10.92 15.15 -20.54
C ASP A 125 -11.17 14.12 -19.43
N ALA A 126 -10.74 14.41 -18.21
CA ALA A 126 -11.01 13.58 -17.03
C ALA A 126 -12.51 13.45 -16.76
N GLU A 127 -13.27 14.55 -16.84
CA GLU A 127 -14.72 14.55 -16.69
C GLU A 127 -15.42 13.79 -17.83
N ALA A 128 -14.95 13.95 -19.07
CA ALA A 128 -15.47 13.19 -20.20
C ALA A 128 -15.20 11.68 -20.06
N LEU A 129 -14.03 11.31 -19.56
CA LEU A 129 -13.67 9.92 -19.26
C LEU A 129 -14.53 9.36 -18.11
N PHE A 130 -14.68 10.12 -17.03
CA PHE A 130 -15.49 9.74 -15.87
C PHE A 130 -16.93 9.42 -16.25
N ARG A 131 -17.54 10.24 -17.12
CA ARG A 131 -18.89 9.97 -17.64
C ARG A 131 -18.97 8.63 -18.36
N ARG A 132 -17.97 8.27 -19.19
CA ARG A 132 -17.97 6.99 -19.90
C ARG A 132 -17.89 5.79 -18.95
N VAL A 133 -17.03 5.86 -17.92
CA VAL A 133 -16.84 4.75 -16.96
C VAL A 133 -18.01 4.59 -16.00
N SER A 134 -18.62 5.70 -15.56
CA SER A 134 -19.74 5.69 -14.62
C SER A 134 -21.07 5.25 -15.26
N THR A 135 -21.27 5.38 -16.58
CA THR A 135 -22.55 5.08 -17.26
C THR A 135 -22.55 3.86 -18.19
N ALA A 136 -21.53 2.99 -18.12
CA ALA A 136 -21.42 1.76 -18.92
C ALA A 136 -21.03 1.90 -20.39
N SER A 137 -20.28 2.95 -20.73
CA SER A 137 -19.73 3.13 -22.09
C SER A 137 -18.20 3.04 -22.13
N ALA A 138 -17.59 2.42 -21.11
CA ALA A 138 -16.14 2.29 -21.01
C ALA A 138 -15.60 1.08 -21.76
N THR A 139 -14.53 1.33 -22.51
CA THR A 139 -13.65 0.31 -23.06
C THR A 139 -12.59 -0.11 -22.03
N PRO A 140 -11.87 -1.22 -22.23
CA PRO A 140 -10.71 -1.56 -21.39
C PRO A 140 -9.65 -0.46 -21.35
N ALA A 141 -9.49 0.29 -22.46
CA ALA A 141 -8.59 1.44 -22.52
C ALA A 141 -9.10 2.62 -21.68
N ASP A 142 -10.41 2.86 -21.63
CA ASP A 142 -10.99 3.86 -20.72
C ASP A 142 -10.77 3.47 -19.26
N ALA A 143 -10.94 2.20 -18.91
CA ALA A 143 -10.73 1.71 -17.54
C ALA A 143 -9.28 1.91 -17.09
N GLU A 144 -8.31 1.57 -17.94
CA GLU A 144 -6.89 1.77 -17.65
C GLU A 144 -6.51 3.25 -17.57
N LEU A 145 -7.02 4.07 -18.51
CA LEU A 145 -6.79 5.51 -18.48
C LEU A 145 -7.39 6.14 -17.22
N PHE A 146 -8.56 5.68 -16.79
CA PHE A 146 -9.23 6.17 -15.59
C PHE A 146 -8.46 5.81 -14.33
N ARG A 147 -8.04 4.54 -14.18
CA ARG A 147 -7.17 4.11 -13.08
C ARG A 147 -5.91 4.98 -13.00
N GLY A 148 -5.27 5.25 -14.15
CA GLY A 148 -4.08 6.08 -14.20
C GLY A 148 -4.32 7.55 -13.88
N GLN A 149 -5.43 8.14 -14.34
CA GLN A 149 -5.82 9.49 -13.93
C GLN A 149 -6.09 9.55 -12.42
N MET A 150 -6.78 8.54 -11.89
CA MET A 150 -7.13 8.51 -10.47
C MET A 150 -5.90 8.38 -9.56
N LEU A 151 -4.83 7.69 -9.98
CA LEU A 151 -3.56 7.73 -9.23
C LEU A 151 -3.00 9.16 -9.11
N THR A 152 -3.07 9.96 -10.17
CA THR A 152 -2.65 11.36 -10.14
C THR A 152 -3.56 12.23 -9.27
N GLU A 153 -4.88 11.99 -9.28
CA GLU A 153 -5.82 12.69 -8.38
C GLU A 153 -5.59 12.30 -6.91
N MET A 154 -5.29 11.04 -6.61
CA MET A 154 -4.96 10.60 -5.26
C MET A 154 -3.64 11.21 -4.78
N ALA A 155 -2.64 11.33 -5.64
CA ALA A 155 -1.41 12.05 -5.33
C ALA A 155 -1.66 13.54 -5.06
N ALA A 156 -2.52 14.19 -5.85
CA ALA A 156 -2.91 15.58 -5.62
C ALA A 156 -3.59 15.75 -4.25
N MET A 157 -4.53 14.86 -3.89
CA MET A 157 -5.15 14.87 -2.56
C MET A 157 -4.13 14.59 -1.44
N SER A 158 -3.17 13.70 -1.66
CA SER A 158 -2.10 13.40 -0.71
C SER A 158 -1.14 14.58 -0.47
N VAL A 159 -0.93 15.44 -1.48
CA VAL A 159 -0.21 16.71 -1.31
C VAL A 159 -1.02 17.70 -0.44
N GLU A 160 -2.35 17.65 -0.50
CA GLU A 160 -3.26 18.49 0.29
C GLU A 160 -3.40 18.00 1.75
N ASP A 161 -3.68 16.72 1.94
CA ASP A 161 -4.04 16.13 3.25
C ASP A 161 -2.88 15.41 3.96
N GLY A 162 -1.77 15.18 3.26
CA GLY A 162 -0.57 14.58 3.82
C GLY A 162 -0.61 13.05 3.96
N LEU A 163 -1.61 12.34 3.43
CA LEU A 163 -1.60 10.87 3.43
C LEU A 163 -0.48 10.32 2.55
N VAL A 164 0.26 9.35 3.07
CA VAL A 164 1.30 8.63 2.35
C VAL A 164 0.66 7.71 1.31
N MET A 165 1.06 7.80 0.05
CA MET A 165 0.46 7.01 -1.02
C MET A 165 1.27 5.74 -1.25
N GLN A 166 0.65 4.56 -1.18
CA GLN A 166 1.30 3.28 -1.52
C GLN A 166 0.75 2.76 -2.84
N LEU A 167 1.63 2.33 -3.75
CA LEU A 167 1.26 1.74 -5.03
C LEU A 167 1.75 0.29 -5.11
N HIS A 168 0.80 -0.64 -5.24
CA HIS A 168 1.00 -2.09 -5.34
C HIS A 168 0.53 -2.65 -6.69
N PRO A 169 1.27 -2.43 -7.79
CA PRO A 169 0.87 -2.80 -9.14
C PRO A 169 1.35 -4.20 -9.54
N GLY A 170 0.92 -4.68 -10.71
CA GLY A 170 1.54 -5.83 -11.39
C GLY A 170 1.00 -7.20 -10.99
N SER A 171 -0.20 -7.25 -10.40
CA SER A 171 -0.90 -8.51 -10.11
C SER A 171 -2.01 -8.74 -11.13
N PHE A 172 -1.91 -9.81 -11.92
CA PHE A 172 -3.05 -10.34 -12.68
C PHE A 172 -3.92 -11.12 -11.70
N ARG A 173 -4.93 -10.44 -11.17
CA ARG A 173 -5.86 -11.01 -10.19
C ARG A 173 -6.88 -11.95 -10.83
N ASN A 174 -7.34 -12.93 -10.07
CA ASN A 174 -8.40 -13.85 -10.46
C ASN A 174 -8.11 -14.62 -11.76
N HIS A 175 -6.84 -14.99 -11.99
CA HIS A 175 -6.38 -15.64 -13.22
C HIS A 175 -7.11 -16.97 -13.51
N SER A 176 -7.59 -17.65 -12.46
CA SER A 176 -8.46 -18.81 -12.61
C SER A 176 -9.93 -18.41 -12.53
N ALA A 177 -10.57 -18.25 -13.70
CA ALA A 177 -12.00 -17.95 -13.78
C ALA A 177 -12.88 -19.01 -13.07
N ALA A 178 -12.46 -20.29 -13.11
CA ALA A 178 -13.18 -21.37 -12.43
C ALA A 178 -13.17 -21.21 -10.89
N VAL A 179 -12.02 -20.80 -10.32
CA VAL A 179 -11.90 -20.52 -8.89
C VAL A 179 -12.68 -19.26 -8.54
N PHE A 180 -12.52 -18.20 -9.31
CA PHE A 180 -13.18 -16.92 -9.07
C PHE A 180 -14.71 -17.05 -9.08
N ASN A 181 -15.28 -17.69 -10.10
CA ASN A 181 -16.73 -17.88 -10.21
C ASN A 181 -17.32 -18.70 -9.06
N ARG A 182 -16.52 -19.57 -8.43
CA ARG A 182 -16.97 -20.44 -7.33
C ARG A 182 -16.72 -19.85 -5.95
N PHE A 183 -15.61 -19.13 -5.76
CA PHE A 183 -15.09 -18.77 -4.44
C PHE A 183 -14.80 -17.28 -4.25
N GLY A 184 -14.89 -16.48 -5.32
CA GLY A 184 -14.57 -15.05 -5.31
C GLY A 184 -13.06 -14.75 -5.30
N ARG A 185 -12.73 -13.54 -4.86
CA ARG A 185 -11.36 -12.98 -4.82
C ARG A 185 -10.49 -13.63 -3.72
N ASP A 186 -9.18 -13.39 -3.81
CA ASP A 186 -8.17 -13.75 -2.81
C ASP A 186 -8.08 -15.26 -2.50
N LYS A 187 -8.15 -16.10 -3.54
CA LYS A 187 -8.08 -17.58 -3.44
C LYS A 187 -6.78 -18.17 -3.98
N GLY A 188 -5.71 -17.38 -4.02
CA GLY A 188 -4.38 -17.84 -4.42
C GLY A 188 -4.21 -18.05 -5.93
N CYS A 189 -5.00 -17.37 -6.76
CA CYS A 189 -4.91 -17.41 -8.22
C CYS A 189 -4.56 -16.04 -8.82
N ASP A 190 -3.78 -15.25 -8.10
CA ASP A 190 -3.30 -13.93 -8.49
C ASP A 190 -1.82 -14.04 -8.86
N ILE A 191 -1.47 -13.75 -10.12
CA ILE A 191 -0.15 -14.06 -10.68
C ILE A 191 0.59 -12.75 -11.03
N PRO A 192 1.87 -12.60 -10.63
CA PRO A 192 2.71 -11.48 -11.04
C PRO A 192 2.79 -11.31 -12.56
N THR A 193 2.82 -10.07 -13.02
CA THR A 193 3.10 -9.69 -14.41
C THR A 193 4.29 -8.75 -14.50
N GLN A 194 4.90 -8.69 -15.67
CA GLN A 194 5.91 -7.67 -15.97
C GLN A 194 5.32 -6.27 -15.76
N THR A 195 6.05 -5.39 -15.09
CA THR A 195 5.57 -4.05 -14.75
C THR A 195 6.57 -2.98 -15.19
N ASP A 196 6.06 -1.93 -15.84
CA ASP A 196 6.82 -0.74 -16.27
C ASP A 196 6.51 0.40 -15.30
N TYR A 197 7.54 1.02 -14.74
CA TYR A 197 7.46 2.20 -13.87
C TYR A 197 7.97 3.46 -14.59
N VAL A 198 8.97 3.35 -15.46
CA VAL A 198 9.64 4.51 -16.07
C VAL A 198 8.69 5.31 -16.95
N ARG A 199 7.95 4.65 -17.85
CA ARG A 199 6.96 5.34 -18.70
C ARG A 199 5.66 5.55 -17.95
N ALA A 200 5.28 4.58 -17.14
CA ALA A 200 3.99 4.54 -16.47
C ALA A 200 3.82 5.66 -15.44
N LEU A 201 4.85 5.96 -14.65
CA LEU A 201 4.80 7.00 -13.62
C LEU A 201 5.09 8.41 -14.14
N LYS A 202 5.56 8.54 -15.39
CA LYS A 202 6.07 9.81 -15.92
C LYS A 202 5.07 10.97 -15.81
N PRO A 203 3.77 10.82 -16.17
CA PRO A 203 2.81 11.91 -16.03
C PRO A 203 2.62 12.39 -14.58
N LEU A 204 2.49 11.47 -13.62
CA LEU A 204 2.38 11.82 -12.19
C LEU A 204 3.66 12.51 -11.70
N LEU A 205 4.83 11.99 -12.07
CA LEU A 205 6.13 12.53 -11.67
C LEU A 205 6.42 13.90 -12.30
N ASP A 206 5.89 14.18 -13.49
CA ASP A 206 5.98 15.51 -14.10
C ASP A 206 5.24 16.58 -13.28
N ARG A 207 4.12 16.22 -12.63
CA ARG A 207 3.38 17.13 -11.76
C ARG A 207 3.93 17.17 -10.33
N PHE A 208 4.24 16.03 -9.73
CA PHE A 208 4.46 15.92 -8.29
C PHE A 208 5.79 15.29 -7.89
N GLY A 209 6.63 14.84 -8.84
CA GLY A 209 7.86 14.10 -8.54
C GLY A 209 8.87 14.89 -7.68
N SER A 210 8.88 16.22 -7.82
CA SER A 210 9.73 17.13 -7.03
C SER A 210 9.02 17.77 -5.83
N ASP A 211 7.74 17.45 -5.60
CA ASP A 211 6.98 17.99 -4.48
C ASP A 211 7.25 17.18 -3.21
N THR A 212 7.95 17.79 -2.24
CA THR A 212 8.33 17.12 -0.97
C THR A 212 7.16 16.87 -0.03
N ARG A 213 5.97 17.39 -0.33
CA ARG A 213 4.74 17.08 0.42
C ARG A 213 4.17 15.71 0.03
N LEU A 214 4.46 15.25 -1.19
CA LEU A 214 4.09 13.91 -1.62
C LEU A 214 5.09 12.89 -1.07
N THR A 215 4.57 11.79 -0.53
CA THR A 215 5.36 10.59 -0.26
C THR A 215 4.66 9.42 -0.95
N LEU A 216 5.26 8.92 -2.02
CA LEU A 216 4.79 7.81 -2.82
C LEU A 216 5.73 6.61 -2.64
N ILE A 217 5.21 5.56 -1.99
CA ILE A 217 5.92 4.30 -1.74
C ILE A 217 5.58 3.31 -2.85
N LEU A 218 6.59 2.91 -3.61
CA LEU A 218 6.45 1.97 -4.71
C LEU A 218 6.78 0.54 -4.25
N PHE A 219 5.87 -0.38 -4.57
CA PHE A 219 6.06 -1.82 -4.43
C PHE A 219 6.08 -2.49 -5.80
N THR A 220 6.55 -3.74 -5.87
CA THR A 220 6.59 -4.50 -7.13
C THR A 220 6.44 -6.00 -6.92
N LEU A 221 5.86 -6.68 -7.91
CA LEU A 221 5.90 -8.13 -8.06
C LEU A 221 6.91 -8.60 -9.12
N ASP A 222 7.61 -7.67 -9.78
CA ASP A 222 8.61 -7.92 -10.81
C ASP A 222 9.99 -7.51 -10.30
N GLU A 223 10.77 -8.47 -9.77
CA GLU A 223 12.12 -8.20 -9.21
C GLU A 223 13.08 -7.62 -10.26
N THR A 224 12.83 -7.81 -11.56
CA THR A 224 13.68 -7.23 -12.63
C THR A 224 13.62 -5.70 -12.67
N SER A 225 12.61 -5.11 -12.03
CA SER A 225 12.46 -3.66 -11.91
C SER A 225 13.34 -3.04 -10.80
N TYR A 226 13.87 -3.83 -9.86
CA TYR A 226 14.60 -3.30 -8.69
C TYR A 226 15.78 -2.39 -9.08
N SER A 227 16.78 -2.94 -9.76
CA SER A 227 17.98 -2.19 -10.17
C SER A 227 17.76 -1.38 -11.44
N ARG A 228 16.83 -1.81 -12.30
CA ARG A 228 16.61 -1.23 -13.63
C ARG A 228 15.76 0.04 -13.60
N GLU A 229 14.76 0.11 -12.73
CA GLU A 229 13.77 1.21 -12.71
C GLU A 229 13.56 1.78 -11.32
N LEU A 230 13.21 0.95 -10.34
CA LEU A 230 12.77 1.40 -9.01
C LEU A 230 13.87 2.14 -8.26
N ALA A 231 15.07 1.56 -8.14
CA ALA A 231 16.16 2.19 -7.42
C ALA A 231 16.66 3.48 -8.08
N PRO A 232 16.84 3.55 -9.43
CA PRO A 232 17.12 4.83 -10.10
C PRO A 232 16.04 5.90 -9.90
N LEU A 233 14.75 5.54 -9.96
CA LEU A 233 13.65 6.48 -9.78
C LEU A 233 13.62 7.02 -8.33
N ALA A 234 13.67 6.14 -7.33
CA ALA A 234 13.64 6.52 -5.92
C ALA A 234 14.95 7.18 -5.44
N GLY A 235 16.08 6.91 -6.09
CA GLY A 235 17.33 7.61 -5.86
C GLY A 235 17.35 9.04 -6.41
N HIS A 236 16.39 9.41 -7.27
CA HIS A 236 16.32 10.73 -7.91
C HIS A 236 15.16 11.59 -7.41
N TYR A 237 13.93 11.08 -7.44
CA TYR A 237 12.73 11.89 -7.17
C TYR A 237 12.48 12.04 -5.66
N PRO A 238 12.41 13.27 -5.12
CA PRO A 238 12.13 13.51 -3.70
C PRO A 238 10.85 12.87 -3.18
N ALA A 239 9.82 12.76 -4.03
CA ALA A 239 8.53 12.19 -3.67
C ALA A 239 8.56 10.65 -3.53
N LEU A 240 9.56 9.96 -4.08
CA LEU A 240 9.56 8.49 -4.20
C LEU A 240 10.31 7.79 -3.08
N LYS A 241 9.74 6.68 -2.62
CA LYS A 241 10.36 5.71 -1.71
C LYS A 241 10.06 4.28 -2.17
N LEU A 242 10.85 3.31 -1.69
CA LEU A 242 10.68 1.90 -2.01
C LEU A 242 10.15 1.11 -0.82
N GLY A 243 9.03 0.42 -1.06
CA GLY A 243 8.49 -0.61 -0.19
C GLY A 243 9.41 -1.83 -0.12
N PRO A 244 9.30 -2.67 0.93
CA PRO A 244 9.99 -3.96 0.99
C PRO A 244 9.57 -4.89 -0.17
N SER A 245 10.33 -5.97 -0.35
CA SER A 245 9.96 -7.07 -1.24
C SER A 245 8.58 -7.64 -0.87
N TRP A 246 7.66 -7.67 -1.84
CA TRP A 246 6.23 -7.89 -1.58
C TRP A 246 5.74 -9.29 -1.99
N TRP A 247 4.77 -9.81 -1.25
CA TRP A 247 4.00 -11.02 -1.53
C TRP A 247 4.87 -12.27 -1.72
N PHE A 248 5.05 -12.75 -2.94
CA PHE A 248 5.89 -13.91 -3.24
C PHE A 248 7.37 -13.67 -2.90
N HIS A 249 7.76 -12.39 -2.86
CA HIS A 249 9.11 -11.94 -2.58
C HIS A 249 9.33 -11.59 -1.10
N ASP A 250 8.27 -11.55 -0.28
CA ASP A 250 8.36 -11.49 1.19
C ASP A 250 8.86 -12.84 1.75
N SER A 251 10.15 -13.10 1.53
CA SER A 251 10.83 -14.34 1.85
C SER A 251 12.32 -14.06 2.11
N PRO A 252 13.05 -14.96 2.80
CA PRO A 252 14.48 -14.78 3.03
C PRO A 252 15.29 -14.47 1.76
N GLU A 253 14.99 -15.16 0.67
CA GLU A 253 15.70 -14.98 -0.60
C GLU A 253 15.26 -13.72 -1.35
N GLY A 254 13.96 -13.38 -1.32
CA GLY A 254 13.46 -12.15 -1.94
C GLY A 254 13.96 -10.89 -1.21
N MET A 255 13.95 -10.88 0.12
CA MET A 255 14.52 -9.80 0.93
C MET A 255 16.00 -9.58 0.65
N ARG A 256 16.78 -10.68 0.50
CA ARG A 256 18.19 -10.59 0.14
C ARG A 256 18.37 -9.95 -1.24
N ARG A 257 17.64 -10.42 -2.26
CA ARG A 257 17.72 -9.86 -3.61
C ARG A 257 17.30 -8.39 -3.64
N PHE A 258 16.27 -8.01 -2.89
CA PHE A 258 15.87 -6.61 -2.74
C PHE A 258 17.03 -5.76 -2.23
N ARG A 259 17.65 -6.15 -1.11
CA ARG A 259 18.80 -5.41 -0.55
C ARG A 259 19.99 -5.36 -1.51
N GLU A 260 20.31 -6.48 -2.17
CA GLU A 260 21.44 -6.54 -3.12
C GLU A 260 21.21 -5.70 -4.38
N GLN A 261 19.97 -5.58 -4.87
CA GLN A 261 19.68 -4.92 -6.15
C GLN A 261 19.26 -3.45 -6.02
N VAL A 262 18.77 -3.03 -4.84
CA VAL A 262 18.25 -1.67 -4.63
C VAL A 262 19.28 -0.74 -3.98
N THR A 263 20.06 -1.26 -3.02
CA THR A 263 20.85 -0.42 -2.11
C THR A 263 21.87 0.46 -2.82
N GLU A 264 22.51 -0.02 -3.89
CA GLU A 264 23.62 0.70 -4.53
C GLU A 264 23.19 2.01 -5.22
N THR A 265 21.91 2.11 -5.65
CA THR A 265 21.40 3.33 -6.30
C THR A 265 20.44 4.11 -5.40
N ALA A 266 19.53 3.43 -4.70
CA ALA A 266 18.57 4.11 -3.84
C ALA A 266 19.16 4.47 -2.47
N GLY A 267 20.14 3.70 -1.98
CA GLY A 267 20.56 3.73 -0.58
C GLY A 267 19.49 3.19 0.38
N PHE A 268 19.81 3.12 1.67
CA PHE A 268 18.87 2.63 2.69
C PHE A 268 17.75 3.64 2.99
N TYR A 269 18.06 4.94 3.00
CA TYR A 269 17.15 6.01 3.41
C TYR A 269 16.08 6.37 2.36
N ASN A 270 16.13 5.76 1.18
CA ASN A 270 15.03 5.79 0.21
C ASN A 270 14.15 4.52 0.26
N THR A 271 14.39 3.62 1.21
CA THR A 271 13.50 2.50 1.55
C THR A 271 12.68 2.81 2.80
N VAL A 272 11.58 2.08 3.04
CA VAL A 272 10.65 2.37 4.15
C VAL A 272 10.64 1.34 5.27
N GLY A 273 11.63 0.45 5.33
CA GLY A 273 11.67 -0.65 6.28
C GLY A 273 10.82 -1.86 5.84
N PHE A 274 10.04 -2.45 6.75
CA PHE A 274 9.27 -3.68 6.52
C PHE A 274 7.82 -3.57 7.00
N ASN A 275 6.90 -4.18 6.25
CA ASN A 275 5.51 -4.44 6.62
C ASN A 275 5.15 -5.91 6.32
N ASP A 276 4.29 -6.51 7.12
CA ASP A 276 3.99 -7.95 7.07
C ASP A 276 2.94 -8.37 6.04
N ASP A 277 2.09 -7.44 5.58
CA ASP A 277 1.01 -7.62 4.59
C ASP A 277 0.23 -8.94 4.77
N THR A 278 -0.23 -9.21 6.00
CA THR A 278 -0.85 -10.50 6.33
C THR A 278 -2.20 -10.40 7.02
N ARG A 279 -3.10 -11.33 6.66
CA ARG A 279 -4.34 -11.59 7.43
C ARG A 279 -4.10 -12.50 8.64
N ALA A 280 -2.95 -13.18 8.70
CA ALA A 280 -2.62 -14.14 9.75
C ALA A 280 -1.98 -13.45 10.97
N PHE A 281 -2.79 -12.97 11.90
CA PHE A 281 -2.33 -12.22 13.09
C PHE A 281 -1.19 -12.90 13.88
N LEU A 282 -1.24 -14.23 14.05
CA LEU A 282 -0.19 -14.98 14.77
C LEU A 282 1.15 -15.02 14.02
N SER A 283 1.17 -14.71 12.72
CA SER A 283 2.39 -14.68 11.90
C SER A 283 3.12 -13.33 11.94
N ILE A 284 2.49 -12.25 12.43
CA ILE A 284 3.10 -10.92 12.51
C ILE A 284 4.49 -10.96 13.20
N PRO A 285 4.65 -11.47 14.44
CA PRO A 285 5.96 -11.49 15.08
C PRO A 285 6.98 -12.35 14.34
N ALA A 286 6.55 -13.44 13.70
CA ALA A 286 7.44 -14.31 12.93
C ALA A 286 7.96 -13.61 11.66
N ARG A 287 7.09 -12.90 10.92
CA ARG A 287 7.47 -12.14 9.72
C ARG A 287 8.45 -11.01 10.06
N HIS A 288 8.16 -10.24 11.11
CA HIS A 288 9.08 -9.20 11.57
C HIS A 288 10.42 -9.76 12.07
N ASP A 289 10.46 -10.94 12.70
CA ASP A 289 11.72 -11.58 13.08
C ASP A 289 12.54 -12.01 11.86
N VAL A 290 11.90 -12.57 10.82
CA VAL A 290 12.58 -12.88 9.55
C VAL A 290 13.15 -11.62 8.92
N ALA A 291 12.37 -10.55 8.80
CA ALA A 291 12.83 -9.29 8.22
C ALA A 291 14.06 -8.73 8.96
N ARG A 292 14.02 -8.69 10.30
CA ARG A 292 15.15 -8.25 11.14
C ARG A 292 16.41 -9.09 10.92
N ARG A 293 16.27 -10.43 10.86
CA ARG A 293 17.40 -11.34 10.61
C ARG A 293 17.99 -11.15 9.23
N MET A 294 17.14 -10.95 8.22
CA MET A 294 17.59 -10.75 6.85
C MET A 294 18.32 -9.42 6.67
N ASP A 295 17.82 -8.34 7.28
CA ASP A 295 18.51 -7.04 7.28
C ASP A 295 19.86 -7.14 8.02
N CYS A 296 19.90 -7.73 9.22
CA CYS A 296 21.16 -7.95 9.93
C CYS A 296 22.14 -8.82 9.14
N GLY A 297 21.66 -9.87 8.46
CA GLY A 297 22.50 -10.72 7.62
C GLY A 297 23.11 -9.97 6.44
N PHE A 298 22.34 -9.08 5.81
CA PHE A 298 22.85 -8.23 4.73
C PHE A 298 23.86 -7.19 5.24
N LEU A 299 23.57 -6.50 6.34
CA LEU A 299 24.49 -5.53 6.94
C LEU A 299 25.80 -6.19 7.41
N ALA A 300 25.71 -7.38 8.03
CA ALA A 300 26.90 -8.13 8.44
C ALA A 300 27.80 -8.50 7.24
N LYS A 301 27.22 -8.84 6.08
CA LYS A 301 27.98 -9.07 4.85
C LYS A 301 28.75 -7.80 4.44
N LEU A 302 28.10 -6.64 4.47
CA LEU A 302 28.76 -5.37 4.12
C LEU A 302 29.92 -5.04 5.07
N VAL A 303 29.77 -5.29 6.37
CA VAL A 303 30.83 -5.08 7.37
C VAL A 303 32.01 -6.03 7.13
N VAL A 304 31.75 -7.33 6.97
CA VAL A 304 32.80 -8.35 6.74
C VAL A 304 33.55 -8.13 5.42
N GLU A 305 32.88 -7.59 4.41
CA GLU A 305 33.49 -7.20 3.13
C GLU A 305 34.15 -5.81 3.16
N HIS A 306 34.17 -5.13 4.31
CA HIS A 306 34.70 -3.77 4.49
C HIS A 306 34.07 -2.72 3.58
N ARG A 307 32.77 -2.86 3.30
CA ARG A 307 31.95 -1.90 2.53
C ARG A 307 31.19 -0.90 3.41
N MET A 308 31.19 -1.12 4.73
CA MET A 308 30.50 -0.33 5.75
C MET A 308 31.19 -0.57 7.10
N GLU A 309 31.22 0.44 7.97
CA GLU A 309 31.74 0.29 9.34
C GLU A 309 30.71 -0.38 10.27
N GLU A 310 31.16 -1.02 11.34
CA GLU A 310 30.28 -1.79 12.25
C GLU A 310 29.30 -0.89 13.01
N ASP A 311 29.71 0.32 13.38
CA ASP A 311 28.84 1.31 14.05
C ASP A 311 27.73 1.81 13.12
N GLU A 312 28.04 2.08 11.85
CA GLU A 312 27.04 2.42 10.82
C GLU A 312 26.01 1.30 10.63
N ALA A 313 26.46 0.04 10.64
CA ALA A 313 25.57 -1.12 10.54
C ALA A 313 24.61 -1.24 11.73
N HIS A 314 25.07 -0.93 12.95
CA HIS A 314 24.21 -0.91 14.13
C HIS A 314 23.12 0.17 14.05
N ASP A 315 23.49 1.38 13.63
CA ASP A 315 22.55 2.48 13.44
C ASP A 315 21.52 2.14 12.35
N LEU A 316 21.97 1.59 11.23
CA LEU A 316 21.09 1.17 10.14
C LEU A 316 20.14 0.03 10.53
N ALA A 317 20.59 -0.94 11.34
CA ALA A 317 19.72 -2.02 11.79
C ALA A 317 18.51 -1.49 12.58
N ARG A 318 18.74 -0.49 13.44
CA ARG A 318 17.66 0.21 14.15
C ARG A 318 16.81 1.03 13.19
N ALA A 319 17.44 1.80 12.31
CA ALA A 319 16.74 2.67 11.38
C ALA A 319 15.78 1.90 10.47
N LEU A 320 16.25 0.80 9.86
CA LEU A 320 15.44 -0.06 8.99
C LEU A 320 14.27 -0.73 9.71
N THR A 321 14.46 -1.09 10.99
CA THR A 321 13.46 -1.81 11.77
C THR A 321 12.40 -0.88 12.37
N TYR A 322 12.76 0.35 12.72
CA TYR A 322 11.93 1.22 13.56
C TYR A 322 11.85 2.65 13.03
N ASP A 323 12.97 3.36 12.93
CA ASP A 323 12.95 4.82 12.72
C ASP A 323 12.46 5.19 11.30
N LEU A 324 12.90 4.47 10.26
CA LEU A 324 12.49 4.72 8.87
C LEU A 324 11.02 4.39 8.62
N VAL A 325 10.50 3.32 9.23
CA VAL A 325 9.08 2.96 9.13
C VAL A 325 8.23 4.09 9.71
N LYS A 326 8.57 4.56 10.92
CA LYS A 326 7.82 5.65 11.57
C LYS A 326 7.91 6.96 10.79
N ALA A 327 9.09 7.29 10.27
CA ALA A 327 9.27 8.48 9.45
C ALA A 327 8.48 8.41 8.14
N ALA A 328 8.57 7.29 7.41
CA ALA A 328 7.91 7.12 6.12
C ALA A 328 6.39 7.13 6.23
N TYR A 329 5.83 6.55 7.30
CA TYR A 329 4.39 6.44 7.53
C TYR A 329 3.80 7.48 8.49
N LYS A 330 4.60 8.48 8.92
CA LYS A 330 4.17 9.60 9.79
C LYS A 330 3.54 9.13 11.12
N LEU A 331 4.16 8.16 11.81
CA LEU A 331 3.62 7.43 12.96
C LEU A 331 4.12 7.83 14.36
#